data_AF-A0A497P2A1-F1
#
_entry.id   AF-A0A497P2A1-F1
#
_cell.length_a   1.000
_cell.length_b   1.000
_cell.length_c   1.000
_cell.angle_alpha   90.00
_cell.angle_beta   90.00
_cell.angle_gamma   90.00
#
_symmetry.space_group_name_H-M   'P 1'
#
loop_
_entity.id
_entity.type
_entity.pdbx_description
1 polymer ?
#
loop_
_entity_poly.entity_id
_entity_poly.type
_entity_poly.pdbx_seq_one_letter_code
_entity_poly.pdbx_strand_id
1 'polypeptide(L)'
;MKQAIRALSIAILILWVLTIVFSVTAVYSVMNLGIGFEEAQFFSSNEDVVLSLPFFINNRGYYDISELNVTTHVTNYNGTLLALSETFVPLVASGSNVETAHNISIDLNDLFTGYTEFLFNDSSFELDAFISLNFAYAIPVQMSINMTIPWGAPFSNLSIGEISVLPYNSTHSKVVIPLSFENHSYFDVVGTIQLEVYNDIDKLVTSGQTDLDVPSYHGYVGQVEMYLSTGDLSKLTESGRIHLVFESPMFTAEQWIPYG
;
A
#
# COMPACT_ATOMS: atom_id res chain seq x y z
N MET A 1 20.14 68.53 -3.70
CA MET A 1 18.83 68.00 -3.25
C MET A 1 17.82 67.75 -4.38
N LYS A 2 17.52 68.70 -5.29
CA LYS A 2 16.54 68.47 -6.39
C LYS A 2 16.88 67.31 -7.35
N GLN A 3 18.16 67.10 -7.67
CA GLN A 3 18.59 66.01 -8.56
C GLN A 3 18.41 64.63 -7.92
N ALA A 4 18.69 64.51 -6.61
CA ALA A 4 18.51 63.28 -5.86
C ALA A 4 17.02 62.88 -5.78
N ILE A 5 16.12 63.85 -5.58
CA ILE A 5 14.67 63.60 -5.55
C ILE A 5 14.16 63.16 -6.94
N ARG A 6 14.66 63.76 -8.03
CA ARG A 6 14.33 63.32 -9.40
C ARG A 6 14.84 61.92 -9.70
N ALA A 7 16.09 61.62 -9.34
CA ALA A 7 16.66 60.29 -9.53
C ALA A 7 15.85 59.23 -8.75
N LEU A 8 15.47 59.54 -7.51
CA LEU A 8 14.64 58.67 -6.69
C LEU A 8 13.26 58.43 -7.31
N SER A 9 12.61 59.48 -7.84
CA SER A 9 11.31 59.34 -8.50
C SER A 9 11.39 58.49 -9.77
N ILE A 10 12.48 58.59 -10.54
CA ILE A 10 12.70 57.77 -11.73
C ILE A 10 12.96 56.31 -11.33
N ALA A 11 13.78 56.08 -10.30
CA ALA A 11 14.05 54.74 -9.79
C ALA A 11 12.77 54.04 -9.30
N ILE A 12 11.91 54.77 -8.58
CA ILE A 12 10.61 54.27 -8.13
C ILE A 12 9.73 53.91 -9.34
N LEU A 13 9.69 54.75 -10.37
CA LEU A 13 8.91 54.46 -11.57
C LEU A 13 9.42 53.21 -12.31
N ILE A 14 10.73 53.06 -12.47
CA ILE A 14 11.34 51.87 -13.08
C ILE A 14 11.01 50.62 -12.26
N LEU A 15 11.14 50.71 -10.93
CA LEU A 15 10.81 49.60 -10.02
C LEU A 15 9.34 49.17 -10.19
N TRP A 16 8.40 50.11 -10.20
CA TRP A 16 6.97 49.80 -10.39
C TRP A 16 6.69 49.14 -11.73
N VAL A 17 7.31 49.62 -12.81
CA VAL A 17 7.15 49.00 -14.14
C VAL A 17 7.68 47.57 -14.13
N LEU A 18 8.87 47.33 -13.56
CA LEU A 18 9.44 45.98 -13.45
C LEU A 18 8.55 45.05 -12.61
N THR A 19 8.03 45.54 -11.49
CA THR A 19 7.11 44.77 -10.63
C THR A 19 5.83 44.41 -11.36
N ILE A 20 5.20 45.35 -12.07
CA ILE A 20 3.97 45.08 -12.84
C ILE A 20 4.24 44.06 -13.94
N VAL A 21 5.33 44.23 -14.69
CA VAL A 21 5.71 43.28 -15.75
C VAL A 21 5.92 41.89 -15.16
N PHE A 22 6.70 41.79 -14.07
CA PHE A 22 6.94 40.52 -13.37
C PHE A 22 5.64 39.87 -12.86
N SER A 23 4.73 40.64 -12.26
CA SER A 23 3.45 40.11 -11.80
C SER A 23 2.61 39.58 -12.95
N VAL A 24 2.53 40.30 -14.08
CA VAL A 24 1.76 39.86 -15.25
C VAL A 24 2.36 38.60 -15.87
N THR A 25 3.68 38.53 -16.04
CA THR A 25 4.36 37.35 -16.60
C THR A 25 4.31 36.16 -15.65
N ALA A 26 4.35 36.38 -14.33
CA ALA A 26 4.24 35.32 -13.33
C ALA A 26 2.84 34.70 -13.35
N VAL A 27 1.79 35.53 -13.32
CA VAL A 27 0.39 35.06 -13.42
C VAL A 27 0.17 34.31 -14.74
N TYR A 28 0.64 34.86 -15.87
CA TYR A 28 0.57 34.18 -17.16
C TYR A 28 1.25 32.81 -17.12
N SER A 29 2.42 32.71 -16.50
CA SER A 29 3.19 31.47 -16.43
C SER A 29 2.48 30.40 -15.60
N VAL A 30 1.89 30.78 -14.46
CA VAL A 30 1.08 29.86 -13.64
C VAL A 30 -0.17 29.39 -14.40
N MET A 31 -0.84 30.28 -15.15
CA MET A 31 -1.99 29.91 -15.98
C MET A 31 -1.63 28.93 -17.12
N ASN A 32 -0.37 28.90 -17.54
CA ASN A 32 0.14 27.98 -18.56
C ASN A 32 0.88 26.78 -17.98
N LEU A 33 0.78 26.55 -16.67
CA LEU A 33 1.29 25.37 -16.02
C LEU A 33 0.27 24.24 -16.14
N GLY A 34 0.65 23.15 -16.80
CA GLY A 34 -0.13 21.91 -16.80
C GLY A 34 0.40 20.98 -15.72
N ILE A 35 -0.43 20.62 -14.74
CA ILE A 35 -0.13 19.57 -13.77
C ILE A 35 -1.23 18.53 -13.90
N GLY A 36 -0.85 17.26 -13.96
CA GLY A 36 -1.81 16.16 -13.95
C GLY A 36 -1.24 14.94 -13.26
N PHE A 37 -2.15 14.19 -12.65
CA PHE A 37 -1.89 12.85 -12.14
C PHE A 37 -2.54 11.86 -13.11
N GLU A 38 -1.84 10.77 -13.37
CA GLU A 38 -2.38 9.64 -14.11
C GLU A 38 -3.09 8.67 -13.16
N GLU A 39 -3.60 7.56 -13.70
CA GLU A 39 -4.19 6.51 -12.88
C GLU A 39 -3.12 5.86 -11.99
N ALA A 40 -3.48 5.67 -10.72
CA ALA A 40 -2.62 5.00 -9.76
C ALA A 40 -2.42 3.52 -10.16
N GLN A 41 -1.19 3.04 -10.03
CA GLN A 41 -0.82 1.66 -10.36
C GLN A 41 -0.29 0.96 -9.12
N PHE A 42 -0.75 -0.28 -8.90
CA PHE A 42 -0.25 -1.13 -7.82
C PHE A 42 0.74 -2.14 -8.38
N PHE A 43 1.87 -2.26 -7.71
CA PHE A 43 2.90 -3.24 -8.00
C PHE A 43 3.20 -4.02 -6.73
N SER A 44 3.27 -5.35 -6.85
CA SER A 44 3.83 -6.20 -5.80
C SER A 44 5.32 -6.42 -6.07
N SER A 45 6.15 -6.07 -5.10
CA SER A 45 7.55 -6.50 -4.96
C SER A 45 7.59 -7.78 -4.10
N ASN A 46 8.77 -8.40 -3.96
CA ASN A 46 8.92 -9.59 -3.13
C ASN A 46 8.64 -9.33 -1.64
N GLU A 47 8.80 -8.09 -1.16
CA GLU A 47 8.65 -7.70 0.27
C GLU A 47 7.59 -6.60 0.47
N ASP A 48 7.35 -5.78 -0.56
CA ASP A 48 6.54 -4.56 -0.46
C ASP A 48 5.39 -4.56 -1.48
N VAL A 49 4.31 -3.86 -1.14
CA VAL A 49 3.35 -3.36 -2.13
C VAL A 49 3.65 -1.90 -2.40
N VAL A 50 3.90 -1.58 -3.67
CA VAL A 50 4.21 -0.24 -4.16
C VAL A 50 3.00 0.33 -4.88
N LEU A 51 2.45 1.41 -4.33
CA LEU A 51 1.51 2.27 -5.02
C LEU A 51 2.30 3.34 -5.79
N SER A 52 2.25 3.28 -7.11
CA SER A 52 2.84 4.28 -7.98
C SER A 52 1.78 5.26 -8.44
N LEU A 53 2.04 6.55 -8.24
CA LEU A 53 1.21 7.66 -8.70
C LEU A 53 2.01 8.44 -9.77
N PRO A 54 1.88 8.10 -11.06
CA PRO A 54 2.52 8.86 -12.13
C PRO A 54 1.93 10.26 -12.20
N PHE A 55 2.79 11.26 -12.39
CA PHE A 55 2.39 12.63 -12.56
C PHE A 55 3.28 13.33 -13.58
N PHE A 56 2.71 14.35 -14.22
CA PHE A 56 3.42 15.19 -15.17
C PHE A 56 3.31 16.67 -14.81
N ILE A 57 4.35 17.41 -15.16
CA ILE A 57 4.40 18.86 -15.07
C ILE A 57 4.87 19.44 -16.39
N ASN A 58 3.97 20.12 -17.07
CA ASN A 58 4.21 20.83 -18.31
C ASN A 58 4.34 22.33 -18.04
N ASN A 59 5.57 22.82 -18.00
CA ASN A 59 5.85 24.23 -17.74
C ASN A 59 5.96 25.02 -19.05
N ARG A 60 4.85 25.59 -19.52
CA ARG A 60 4.84 26.49 -20.71
C ARG A 60 4.99 27.96 -20.35
N GLY A 61 5.27 28.26 -19.08
CA GLY A 61 5.49 29.61 -18.58
C GLY A 61 6.89 30.15 -18.88
N TYR A 62 7.14 31.40 -18.52
CA TYR A 62 8.42 32.10 -18.70
C TYR A 62 9.44 31.83 -17.58
N TYR A 63 9.03 31.17 -16.50
CA TYR A 63 9.84 30.98 -15.31
C TYR A 63 9.98 29.50 -14.98
N ASP A 64 11.11 29.15 -14.40
CA ASP A 64 11.38 27.80 -13.91
C ASP A 64 10.61 27.50 -12.61
N ILE A 65 10.39 26.22 -12.36
CA ILE A 65 9.94 25.70 -11.06
C ILE A 65 11.10 24.94 -10.46
N SER A 66 11.53 25.31 -9.27
CA SER A 66 12.60 24.64 -8.55
C SER A 66 12.10 23.96 -7.29
N GLU A 67 12.84 22.96 -6.83
CA GLU A 67 12.63 22.32 -5.53
C GLU A 67 11.20 21.80 -5.33
N LEU A 68 10.64 21.17 -6.36
CA LEU A 68 9.38 20.46 -6.20
C LEU A 68 9.61 19.27 -5.28
N ASN A 69 8.89 19.22 -4.18
CA ASN A 69 8.85 18.10 -3.27
C ASN A 69 7.41 17.65 -3.08
N VAL A 70 7.19 16.34 -3.16
CA VAL A 70 5.92 15.68 -2.88
C VAL A 70 6.16 14.72 -1.73
N THR A 71 5.56 15.00 -0.58
CA THR A 71 5.61 14.14 0.60
C THR A 71 4.23 13.57 0.85
N THR A 72 4.09 12.25 0.97
CA THR A 72 2.81 11.61 1.25
C THR A 72 2.87 10.80 2.54
N HIS A 73 1.90 11.04 3.41
CA HIS A 73 1.66 10.26 4.61
C HIS A 73 0.52 9.28 4.34
N VAL A 74 0.77 7.99 4.56
CA VAL A 74 -0.27 6.96 4.50
C VAL A 74 -0.67 6.61 5.92
N THR A 75 -1.96 6.71 6.23
CA THR A 75 -2.49 6.40 7.56
C THR A 75 -3.63 5.38 7.48
N ASN A 76 -3.81 4.61 8.56
CA ASN A 76 -5.00 3.77 8.72
C ASN A 76 -6.22 4.62 9.15
N TYR A 77 -7.40 4.01 9.21
CA TYR A 77 -8.64 4.63 9.66
C TYR A 77 -8.59 5.21 11.09
N ASN A 78 -7.62 4.79 11.93
CA ASN A 78 -7.37 5.31 13.26
C ASN A 78 -6.40 6.50 13.28
N GLY A 79 -5.88 6.93 12.12
CA GLY A 79 -4.90 8.02 11.98
C GLY A 79 -3.46 7.62 12.34
N THR A 80 -3.15 6.32 12.41
CA THR A 80 -1.78 5.85 12.64
C THR A 80 -1.00 5.84 11.33
N LEU A 81 0.23 6.37 11.35
CA LEU A 81 1.11 6.40 10.18
C LEU A 81 1.60 4.98 9.85
N LEU A 82 1.34 4.55 8.62
CA LEU A 82 1.76 3.27 8.06
C LEU A 82 3.00 3.42 7.17
N ALA A 83 3.03 4.47 6.34
CA ALA A 83 4.14 4.73 5.43
C ALA A 83 4.35 6.23 5.19
N LEU A 84 5.59 6.58 4.87
CA LEU A 84 6.00 7.92 4.47
C LEU A 84 6.79 7.81 3.17
N SER A 85 6.40 8.56 2.15
CA SER A 85 7.14 8.65 0.90
C SER A 85 7.45 10.09 0.52
N GLU A 86 8.59 10.29 -0.14
CA GLU A 86 9.02 11.58 -0.65
C GLU A 86 9.50 11.45 -2.10
N THR A 87 9.17 12.44 -2.92
CA THR A 87 9.66 12.54 -4.31
C THR A 87 10.09 13.96 -4.59
N PHE A 88 11.35 14.10 -4.99
CA PHE A 88 11.98 15.39 -5.20
C PHE A 88 12.37 15.58 -6.68
N VAL A 89 11.91 16.68 -7.27
CA VAL A 89 12.33 17.13 -8.60
C VAL A 89 13.05 18.47 -8.45
N PRO A 90 14.37 18.53 -8.71
CA PRO A 90 15.16 19.72 -8.40
C PRO A 90 14.81 20.92 -9.29
N LEU A 91 14.47 20.68 -10.56
CA LEU A 91 14.19 21.72 -11.53
C LEU A 91 13.27 21.24 -12.66
N VAL A 92 12.22 22.02 -12.92
CA VAL A 92 11.39 21.95 -14.13
C VAL A 92 11.58 23.25 -14.91
N ALA A 93 12.42 23.19 -15.94
CA ALA A 93 12.78 24.36 -16.74
C ALA A 93 11.58 24.93 -17.51
N SER A 94 11.60 26.23 -17.78
CA SER A 94 10.66 26.89 -18.69
C SER A 94 10.67 26.24 -20.07
N GLY A 95 9.47 25.97 -20.59
CA GLY A 95 9.26 25.29 -21.87
C GLY A 95 9.49 23.78 -21.84
N SER A 96 9.70 23.18 -20.66
CA SER A 96 9.97 21.74 -20.51
C SER A 96 8.78 20.98 -19.94
N ASN A 97 8.83 19.66 -20.08
CA ASN A 97 7.92 18.70 -19.48
C ASN A 97 8.72 17.73 -18.61
N VAL A 98 8.19 17.41 -17.44
CA VAL A 98 8.71 16.36 -16.56
C VAL A 98 7.60 15.35 -16.33
N GLU A 99 7.92 14.08 -16.57
CA GLU A 99 7.06 12.93 -16.30
C GLU A 99 7.81 12.03 -15.33
N THR A 100 7.22 11.77 -14.17
CA THR A 100 7.82 10.95 -13.11
C THR A 100 6.71 10.29 -12.29
N ALA A 101 7.07 9.39 -11.37
CA ALA A 101 6.11 8.75 -10.49
C ALA A 101 6.47 9.00 -9.02
N HIS A 102 5.44 9.24 -8.21
CA HIS A 102 5.53 9.21 -6.76
C HIS A 102 5.22 7.79 -6.28
N ASN A 103 6.24 7.09 -5.79
CA ASN A 103 6.12 5.69 -5.37
C ASN A 103 5.99 5.61 -3.85
N ILE A 104 4.93 4.98 -3.38
CA ILE A 104 4.62 4.78 -1.98
C ILE A 104 4.80 3.29 -1.69
N SER A 105 5.84 2.92 -0.95
CA SER A 105 6.08 1.53 -0.53
C SER A 105 5.41 1.26 0.81
N ILE A 106 4.67 0.16 0.91
CA ILE A 106 4.10 -0.36 2.15
C ILE A 106 4.70 -1.75 2.38
N ASP A 107 5.44 -1.91 3.47
CA ASP A 107 5.95 -3.19 3.93
C ASP A 107 4.77 -4.01 4.50
N LEU A 108 4.47 -5.14 3.86
CA LEU A 108 3.34 -5.97 4.24
C LEU A 108 3.59 -6.73 5.55
N ASN A 109 4.83 -7.10 5.82
CA ASN A 109 5.17 -7.82 7.04
C ASN A 109 5.01 -6.92 8.27
N ASP A 110 5.49 -5.68 8.19
CA ASP A 110 5.28 -4.68 9.25
C ASP A 110 3.79 -4.31 9.40
N LEU A 111 3.06 -4.19 8.27
CA LEU A 111 1.62 -3.93 8.31
C LEU A 111 0.86 -5.04 9.04
N PHE A 112 1.09 -6.30 8.69
CA PHE A 112 0.31 -7.41 9.22
C PHE A 112 0.73 -7.86 10.62
N THR A 113 1.99 -7.66 11.00
CA THR A 113 2.43 -7.89 12.39
C THR A 113 1.84 -6.85 13.35
N GLY A 114 1.67 -5.61 12.91
CA GLY A 114 1.04 -4.55 13.70
C GLY A 114 -0.49 -4.53 13.66
N TYR A 115 -1.08 -4.91 12.53
CA TYR A 115 -2.50 -4.70 12.20
C TYR A 115 -3.08 -5.91 11.45
N THR A 116 -3.21 -7.03 12.16
CA THR A 116 -3.71 -8.31 11.63
C THR A 116 -5.08 -8.20 10.96
N GLU A 117 -5.90 -7.20 11.31
CA GLU A 117 -7.20 -6.97 10.70
C GLU A 117 -7.13 -6.73 9.18
N PHE A 118 -6.04 -6.17 8.66
CA PHE A 118 -5.89 -5.94 7.21
C PHE A 118 -5.71 -7.24 6.42
N LEU A 119 -5.37 -8.36 7.08
CA LEU A 119 -5.32 -9.67 6.43
C LEU A 119 -6.72 -10.23 6.14
N PHE A 120 -7.70 -9.91 6.97
CA PHE A 120 -9.00 -10.58 6.99
C PHE A 120 -10.19 -9.67 6.67
N ASN A 121 -10.02 -8.35 6.82
CA ASN A 121 -11.08 -7.37 6.63
C ASN A 121 -10.68 -6.29 5.60
N ASP A 122 -11.59 -6.03 4.67
CA ASP A 122 -11.48 -4.89 3.77
C ASP A 122 -11.51 -3.58 4.58
N SER A 123 -10.74 -2.59 4.13
CA SER A 123 -10.56 -1.32 4.83
C SER A 123 -10.18 -0.20 3.86
N SER A 124 -9.66 0.91 4.36
CA SER A 124 -9.13 2.01 3.56
C SER A 124 -7.90 2.63 4.19
N PHE A 125 -7.01 3.11 3.33
CA PHE A 125 -5.89 3.98 3.70
C PHE A 125 -6.23 5.42 3.38
N GLU A 126 -5.92 6.32 4.32
CA GLU A 126 -6.01 7.76 4.11
C GLU A 126 -4.63 8.29 3.74
N LEU A 127 -4.54 8.99 2.61
CA LEU A 127 -3.33 9.57 2.08
C LEU A 127 -3.41 11.09 2.16
N ASP A 128 -2.48 11.68 2.90
CA ASP A 128 -2.25 13.12 2.94
C ASP A 128 -0.98 13.44 2.14
N ALA A 129 -1.15 14.06 0.97
CA ALA A 129 -0.05 14.49 0.11
C ALA A 129 0.21 15.99 0.30
N PHE A 130 1.46 16.35 0.59
CA PHE A 130 1.96 17.72 0.72
C PHE A 130 2.90 18.01 -0.44
N ILE A 131 2.56 19.02 -1.23
CA ILE A 131 3.34 19.43 -2.40
C ILE A 131 3.92 20.81 -2.10
N SER A 132 5.24 20.95 -2.17
CA SER A 132 5.94 22.23 -2.06
C SER A 132 6.81 22.50 -3.27
N LEU A 133 6.87 23.74 -3.74
CA LEU A 133 7.73 24.15 -4.84
C LEU A 133 8.10 25.63 -4.74
N ASN A 134 9.14 26.04 -5.47
CA ASN A 134 9.55 27.41 -5.64
C ASN A 134 9.32 27.86 -7.10
N PHE A 135 8.38 28.76 -7.31
CA PHE A 135 8.09 29.34 -8.61
C PHE A 135 8.97 30.56 -8.86
N ALA A 136 9.62 30.61 -10.04
CA ALA A 136 10.55 31.67 -10.43
C ALA A 136 11.67 31.93 -9.40
N TYR A 137 12.06 30.92 -8.62
CA TYR A 137 13.01 31.00 -7.51
C TYR A 137 12.67 32.01 -6.39
N ALA A 138 11.46 32.57 -6.40
CA ALA A 138 11.10 33.68 -5.52
C ALA A 138 9.76 33.48 -4.80
N ILE A 139 8.86 32.67 -5.36
CA ILE A 139 7.49 32.50 -4.85
C ILE A 139 7.33 31.06 -4.38
N PRO A 140 7.42 30.80 -3.06
CA PRO A 140 7.12 29.48 -2.52
C PRO A 140 5.63 29.19 -2.64
N VAL A 141 5.28 28.00 -3.09
CA VAL A 141 3.92 27.50 -3.18
C VAL A 141 3.83 26.18 -2.43
N GLN A 142 2.77 26.04 -1.64
CA GLN A 142 2.45 24.81 -0.92
C GLN A 142 1.00 24.43 -1.19
N MET A 143 0.75 23.14 -1.37
CA MET A 143 -0.56 22.56 -1.60
C MET A 143 -0.68 21.27 -0.79
N SER A 144 -1.89 20.94 -0.36
CA SER A 144 -2.20 19.67 0.28
C SER A 144 -3.39 19.01 -0.41
N ILE A 145 -3.29 17.70 -0.61
CA ILE A 145 -4.34 16.89 -1.22
C ILE A 145 -4.59 15.69 -0.33
N ASN A 146 -5.86 15.43 -0.06
CA ASN A 146 -6.29 14.29 0.73
C ASN A 146 -7.03 13.32 -0.18
N MET A 147 -6.70 12.04 -0.10
CA MET A 147 -7.39 10.99 -0.83
C MET A 147 -7.51 9.72 0.01
N THR A 148 -8.55 8.96 -0.25
CA THR A 148 -8.79 7.67 0.41
C THR A 148 -8.63 6.57 -0.62
N ILE A 149 -7.85 5.54 -0.29
CA ILE A 149 -7.59 4.38 -1.15
C ILE A 149 -8.19 3.14 -0.49
N PRO A 150 -9.07 2.38 -1.18
CA PRO A 150 -9.62 1.16 -0.62
C PRO A 150 -8.55 0.08 -0.55
N TRP A 151 -8.49 -0.62 0.59
CA TRP A 151 -7.67 -1.80 0.82
C TRP A 151 -8.56 -3.05 0.82
N GLY A 152 -8.17 -4.06 0.05
CA GLY A 152 -8.84 -5.36 0.03
C GLY A 152 -8.02 -6.41 0.78
N ALA A 153 -8.67 -7.17 1.65
CA ALA A 153 -8.01 -8.20 2.45
C ALA A 153 -7.60 -9.42 1.61
N PRO A 154 -6.39 -9.97 1.80
CA PRO A 154 -5.92 -11.16 1.08
C PRO A 154 -6.62 -12.47 1.52
N PHE A 155 -7.12 -12.54 2.76
CA PHE A 155 -7.83 -13.69 3.32
C PHE A 155 -9.24 -13.32 3.79
N SER A 156 -9.96 -12.54 2.98
CA SER A 156 -11.34 -12.15 3.29
C SER A 156 -12.22 -13.39 3.40
N ASN A 157 -13.19 -13.37 4.33
CA ASN A 157 -14.11 -14.48 4.57
C ASN A 157 -13.41 -15.85 4.80
N LEU A 158 -12.23 -15.86 5.43
CA LEU A 158 -11.52 -17.10 5.76
C LEU A 158 -12.42 -18.06 6.55
N SER A 159 -12.62 -19.25 6.00
CA SER A 159 -13.44 -20.31 6.58
C SER A 159 -12.68 -21.62 6.56
N ILE A 160 -12.72 -22.31 7.72
CA ILE A 160 -12.26 -23.67 7.89
C ILE A 160 -13.48 -24.57 8.00
N GLY A 161 -13.55 -25.60 7.16
CA GLY A 161 -14.62 -26.59 7.16
C GLY A 161 -14.45 -27.67 8.24
N GLU A 162 -15.44 -28.56 8.32
CA GLU A 162 -15.39 -29.68 9.26
C GLU A 162 -14.24 -30.65 8.95
N ILE A 163 -13.57 -31.10 10.01
CA ILE A 163 -12.50 -32.08 9.90
C ILE A 163 -13.10 -33.43 9.50
N SER A 164 -12.63 -33.99 8.39
CA SER A 164 -13.04 -35.32 7.93
C SER A 164 -11.88 -36.31 8.02
N VAL A 165 -12.17 -37.53 8.49
CA VAL A 165 -11.20 -38.60 8.61
C VAL A 165 -11.57 -39.71 7.65
N LEU A 166 -10.69 -39.96 6.68
CA LEU A 166 -10.85 -40.97 5.64
C LEU A 166 -9.80 -42.08 5.83
N PRO A 167 -10.15 -43.35 5.57
CA PRO A 167 -9.15 -44.42 5.53
C PRO A 167 -8.17 -44.17 4.38
N TYR A 168 -6.86 -44.27 4.65
CA TYR A 168 -5.82 -44.12 3.62
C TYR A 168 -5.10 -45.44 3.34
N ASN A 169 -4.59 -46.09 4.39
CA ASN A 169 -3.98 -47.43 4.30
C ASN A 169 -4.17 -48.19 5.63
N SER A 170 -3.53 -49.36 5.78
CA SER A 170 -3.67 -50.19 6.98
C SER A 170 -3.05 -49.61 8.25
N THR A 171 -2.21 -48.57 8.14
CA THR A 171 -1.47 -47.97 9.26
C THR A 171 -1.77 -46.49 9.46
N HIS A 172 -2.39 -45.82 8.49
CA HIS A 172 -2.67 -44.39 8.48
C HIS A 172 -4.08 -44.08 7.98
N SER A 173 -4.66 -43.05 8.56
CA SER A 173 -5.84 -42.36 8.06
C SER A 173 -5.44 -41.01 7.47
N LYS A 174 -6.18 -40.58 6.45
CA LYS A 174 -6.08 -39.23 5.89
C LYS A 174 -7.04 -38.32 6.65
N VAL A 175 -6.54 -37.23 7.18
CA VAL A 175 -7.34 -36.16 7.78
C VAL A 175 -7.41 -35.02 6.76
N VAL A 176 -8.61 -34.60 6.42
CA VAL A 176 -8.85 -33.55 5.41
C VAL A 176 -9.60 -32.41 6.07
N ILE A 177 -9.03 -31.20 5.95
CA ILE A 177 -9.62 -29.96 6.43
C ILE A 177 -9.90 -29.07 5.22
N PRO A 178 -11.17 -28.84 4.85
CA PRO A 178 -11.53 -27.86 3.82
C PRO A 178 -11.16 -26.44 4.26
N LEU A 179 -10.69 -25.64 3.32
CA LEU A 179 -10.31 -24.23 3.51
C LEU A 179 -10.87 -23.39 2.36
N SER A 180 -11.44 -22.24 2.68
CA SER A 180 -11.85 -21.27 1.66
C SER A 180 -11.66 -19.83 2.13
N PHE A 181 -11.36 -18.93 1.19
CA PHE A 181 -11.27 -17.49 1.41
C PHE A 181 -11.39 -16.74 0.07
N GLU A 182 -11.51 -15.42 0.13
CA GLU A 182 -11.53 -14.52 -1.02
C GLU A 182 -10.33 -13.58 -0.96
N ASN A 183 -9.53 -13.53 -2.04
CA ASN A 183 -8.46 -12.57 -2.17
C ASN A 183 -9.02 -11.28 -2.77
N HIS A 184 -9.25 -10.25 -1.95
CA HIS A 184 -9.67 -8.92 -2.42
C HIS A 184 -8.50 -7.96 -2.66
N SER A 185 -7.26 -8.40 -2.40
CA SER A 185 -6.08 -7.55 -2.50
C SER A 185 -5.67 -7.27 -3.95
N TYR A 186 -4.84 -6.24 -4.16
CA TYR A 186 -4.28 -5.86 -5.48
C TYR A 186 -3.13 -6.78 -5.94
N PHE A 187 -2.82 -7.83 -5.18
CA PHE A 187 -1.70 -8.74 -5.46
C PHE A 187 -2.13 -10.20 -5.36
N ASP A 188 -1.33 -11.08 -5.94
CA ASP A 188 -1.56 -12.52 -5.90
C ASP A 188 -1.09 -13.08 -4.55
N VAL A 189 -1.93 -13.90 -3.92
CA VAL A 189 -1.56 -14.62 -2.70
C VAL A 189 -0.85 -15.90 -3.11
N VAL A 190 0.49 -15.82 -3.13
CA VAL A 190 1.38 -16.92 -3.49
C VAL A 190 2.23 -17.31 -2.30
N GLY A 191 2.18 -18.57 -1.90
CA GLY A 191 2.90 -19.05 -0.72
C GLY A 191 2.45 -20.43 -0.31
N THR A 192 2.60 -20.72 0.98
CA THR A 192 2.25 -22.02 1.53
C THR A 192 1.43 -21.86 2.80
N ILE A 193 0.33 -22.61 2.91
CA ILE A 193 -0.43 -22.73 4.16
C ILE A 193 -0.06 -24.03 4.84
N GLN A 194 0.37 -23.94 6.09
CA GLN A 194 0.50 -25.04 7.02
C GLN A 194 -0.65 -24.99 8.03
N LEU A 195 -1.30 -26.13 8.24
CA LEU A 195 -2.25 -26.31 9.34
C LEU A 195 -1.68 -27.30 10.35
N GLU A 196 -1.81 -26.95 11.62
CA GLU A 196 -1.45 -27.81 12.74
C GLU A 196 -2.69 -27.99 13.62
N VAL A 197 -3.08 -29.25 13.85
CA VAL A 197 -4.28 -29.58 14.61
C VAL A 197 -3.89 -29.94 16.04
N TYR A 198 -4.45 -29.23 17.00
CA TYR A 198 -4.28 -29.43 18.43
C TYR A 198 -5.58 -29.92 19.05
N ASN A 199 -5.48 -30.90 19.94
CA ASN A 199 -6.63 -31.42 20.67
C ASN A 199 -7.08 -30.49 21.82
N ASP A 200 -8.11 -30.92 22.56
CA ASP A 200 -8.70 -30.20 23.70
C ASP A 200 -7.73 -29.88 24.87
N ILE A 201 -6.61 -30.60 24.94
CA ILE A 201 -5.53 -30.39 25.92
C ILE A 201 -4.29 -29.72 25.31
N ASP A 202 -4.44 -29.04 24.17
CA ASP A 202 -3.39 -28.29 23.45
C ASP A 202 -2.17 -29.14 23.06
N LYS A 203 -2.39 -30.41 22.74
CA LYS A 203 -1.36 -31.29 22.20
C LYS A 203 -1.50 -31.40 20.69
N LEU A 204 -0.40 -31.17 19.98
CA LEU A 204 -0.32 -31.39 18.53
C LEU A 204 -0.68 -32.84 18.18
N VAL A 205 -1.66 -33.00 17.31
CA VAL A 205 -2.17 -34.29 16.82
C VAL A 205 -1.56 -34.60 15.46
N THR A 206 -1.67 -33.66 14.52
CA THR A 206 -1.19 -33.82 13.14
C THR A 206 -0.95 -32.44 12.51
N SER A 207 -0.17 -32.41 11.43
CA SER A 207 0.04 -31.21 10.63
C SER A 207 0.15 -31.57 9.15
N GLY A 208 -0.11 -30.59 8.30
CA GLY A 208 -0.01 -30.72 6.86
C GLY A 208 0.09 -29.35 6.21
N GLN A 209 0.43 -29.36 4.93
CA GLN A 209 0.77 -28.16 4.20
C GLN A 209 0.27 -28.27 2.77
N THR A 210 -0.13 -27.14 2.18
CA THR A 210 -0.49 -27.02 0.77
C THR A 210 0.05 -25.71 0.20
N ASP A 211 0.47 -25.76 -1.06
CA ASP A 211 0.82 -24.56 -1.81
C ASP A 211 -0.44 -23.77 -2.16
N LEU A 212 -0.30 -22.45 -2.21
CA LEU A 212 -1.30 -21.50 -2.64
C LEU A 212 -0.78 -20.66 -3.79
N ASP A 213 -1.65 -20.48 -4.79
CA ASP A 213 -1.50 -19.53 -5.88
C ASP A 213 -2.91 -19.00 -6.19
N VAL A 214 -3.27 -17.88 -5.57
CA VAL A 214 -4.60 -17.28 -5.65
C VAL A 214 -4.49 -15.88 -6.24
N PRO A 215 -4.86 -15.69 -7.53
CA PRO A 215 -4.75 -14.39 -8.16
C PRO A 215 -5.55 -13.30 -7.44
N SER A 216 -5.13 -12.06 -7.62
CA SER A 216 -5.86 -10.87 -7.16
C SER A 216 -7.34 -10.92 -7.59
N TYR A 217 -8.26 -10.60 -6.68
CA TYR A 217 -9.72 -10.61 -6.87
C TYR A 217 -10.35 -11.98 -7.14
N HIS A 218 -9.71 -13.08 -6.74
CA HIS A 218 -10.24 -14.44 -6.90
C HIS A 218 -10.49 -15.14 -5.56
N GLY A 219 -11.48 -16.04 -5.55
CA GLY A 219 -11.75 -16.92 -4.42
C GLY A 219 -10.92 -18.20 -4.49
N TYR A 220 -10.57 -18.72 -3.32
CA TYR A 220 -9.94 -20.03 -3.15
C TYR A 220 -10.89 -20.99 -2.42
N VAL A 221 -10.99 -22.21 -2.94
CA VAL A 221 -11.64 -23.33 -2.27
C VAL A 221 -10.75 -24.55 -2.45
N GLY A 222 -10.23 -25.06 -1.34
CA GLY A 222 -9.33 -26.21 -1.35
C GLY A 222 -9.38 -26.96 -0.04
N GLN A 223 -8.36 -27.78 0.20
CA GLN A 223 -8.25 -28.58 1.40
C GLN A 223 -6.79 -28.82 1.75
N VAL A 224 -6.51 -28.96 3.05
CA VAL A 224 -5.22 -29.43 3.54
C VAL A 224 -5.35 -30.89 3.94
N GLU A 225 -4.49 -31.72 3.36
CA GLU A 225 -4.45 -33.15 3.66
C GLU A 225 -3.32 -33.45 4.63
N MET A 226 -3.65 -34.24 5.65
CA MET A 226 -2.73 -34.68 6.69
C MET A 226 -2.82 -36.19 6.85
N TYR A 227 -1.78 -36.79 7.41
CA TYR A 227 -1.70 -38.24 7.60
C TYR A 227 -1.44 -38.56 9.06
N LEU A 228 -2.38 -39.28 9.67
CA LEU A 228 -2.33 -39.66 11.08
C LEU A 228 -2.29 -41.18 11.19
N SER A 229 -1.41 -41.72 12.04
CA SER A 229 -1.37 -43.17 12.29
C SER A 229 -2.69 -43.65 12.90
N THR A 230 -3.18 -44.82 12.49
CA THR A 230 -4.48 -45.36 12.95
C THR A 230 -4.53 -45.53 14.48
N GLY A 231 -3.41 -45.85 15.13
CA GLY A 231 -3.31 -45.92 16.60
C GLY A 231 -3.40 -44.57 17.31
N ASP A 232 -3.24 -43.47 16.58
CA ASP A 232 -3.23 -42.09 17.09
C ASP A 232 -4.54 -41.35 16.81
N LEU A 233 -5.51 -41.99 16.13
CA LEU A 233 -6.83 -41.41 15.86
C LEU A 233 -7.56 -40.96 17.13
N SER A 234 -7.39 -41.69 18.24
CA SER A 234 -8.00 -41.31 19.52
C SER A 234 -7.42 -40.02 20.12
N LYS A 235 -6.34 -39.48 19.56
CA LYS A 235 -5.77 -38.18 19.96
C LYS A 235 -6.52 -37.02 19.31
N LEU A 236 -7.23 -37.25 18.20
CA LEU A 236 -8.11 -36.26 17.58
C LEU A 236 -9.43 -36.21 18.36
N THR A 237 -9.62 -35.17 19.15
CA THR A 237 -10.81 -34.93 19.96
C THR A 237 -11.90 -34.21 19.16
N GLU A 238 -13.14 -34.26 19.65
CA GLU A 238 -14.30 -33.58 19.01
C GLU A 238 -14.12 -32.06 18.96
N SER A 239 -13.42 -31.49 19.93
CA SER A 239 -13.05 -30.07 19.97
C SER A 239 -11.55 -29.86 20.16
N GLY A 240 -11.06 -28.69 19.77
CA GLY A 240 -9.65 -28.33 19.86
C GLY A 240 -9.36 -27.01 19.15
N ARG A 241 -8.12 -26.84 18.69
CA ARG A 241 -7.67 -25.65 17.96
C ARG A 241 -6.84 -26.02 16.74
N ILE A 242 -6.99 -25.26 15.68
CA ILE A 242 -6.16 -25.31 14.49
C ILE A 242 -5.28 -24.07 14.50
N HIS A 243 -3.98 -24.28 14.35
CA HIS A 243 -3.01 -23.24 14.10
C HIS A 243 -2.79 -23.18 12.58
N LEU A 244 -3.16 -22.07 11.98
CA LEU A 244 -2.93 -21.77 10.58
C LEU A 244 -1.70 -20.87 10.48
N VAL A 245 -0.73 -21.30 9.69
CA VAL A 245 0.49 -20.54 9.38
C VAL A 245 0.54 -20.36 7.86
N PHE A 246 0.57 -19.11 7.41
CA PHE A 246 0.81 -18.76 6.02
C PHE A 246 2.21 -18.18 5.88
N GLU A 247 2.97 -18.73 4.94
CA GLU A 247 4.31 -18.27 4.61
C GLU A 247 4.37 -17.88 3.13
N SER A 248 4.79 -16.64 2.87
CA SER A 248 5.07 -16.13 1.53
C SER A 248 6.41 -15.37 1.54
N PRO A 249 6.97 -15.05 0.36
CA PRO A 249 8.09 -14.13 0.29
C PRO A 249 7.79 -12.74 0.88
N MET A 250 6.53 -12.29 0.83
CA MET A 250 6.11 -10.94 1.21
C MET A 250 5.84 -10.79 2.70
N PHE A 251 5.26 -11.81 3.34
CA PHE A 251 4.91 -11.78 4.76
C PHE A 251 4.63 -13.18 5.31
N THR A 252 4.69 -13.29 6.63
CA THR A 252 4.22 -14.45 7.39
C THR A 252 2.99 -14.05 8.21
N ALA A 253 1.97 -14.90 8.26
CA ALA A 253 0.78 -14.69 9.05
C ALA A 253 0.40 -15.94 9.85
N GLU A 254 -0.03 -15.76 11.09
CA GLU A 254 -0.44 -16.84 11.99
C GLU A 254 -1.84 -16.55 12.54
N GLN A 255 -2.69 -17.58 12.60
CA GLN A 255 -4.05 -17.49 13.12
C GLN A 255 -4.44 -18.75 13.87
N TRP A 256 -5.02 -18.59 15.06
CA TRP A 256 -5.59 -19.69 15.84
C TRP A 256 -7.11 -19.73 15.66
N ILE A 257 -7.64 -20.90 15.33
CA ILE A 257 -9.06 -21.12 15.02
C ILE A 257 -9.57 -22.30 15.84
N PRO A 258 -10.58 -22.14 16.71
CA PRO A 258 -11.18 -23.26 17.42
C PRO A 258 -11.98 -24.15 16.46
N TYR A 259 -12.07 -25.44 16.77
CA TYR A 259 -12.99 -26.37 16.11
C TYR A 259 -13.75 -27.19 17.15
N GLY A 260 -14.93 -27.69 16.78
CA GLY A 260 -15.84 -28.45 17.63
C GLY A 260 -17.02 -27.66 18.17
#